data_AF-A0A170YR49-F1
#
_entry.id   AF-A0A170YR49-F1
#
_cell.length_a   1.000
_cell.length_b   1.000
_cell.length_c   1.000
_cell.angle_alpha   90.00
_cell.angle_beta   90.00
_cell.angle_gamma   90.00
#
_symmetry.space_group_name_H-M   'P 1'
#
loop_
_entity.id
_entity.type
_entity.pdbx_description
1 polymer ?
#
loop_
_entity_poly.entity_id
_entity_poly.type
_entity_poly.pdbx_seq_one_letter_code
_entity_poly.pdbx_strand_id
1 'polypeptide(L)'
;SHHHIEMACNILETCGRYLYRHNESHRRTKIYMDDMMRLKSVTALDIRYTNMIENAYYFVNPPESTTVIKKKRPPLHEFIRKINISRI
;
A
#
# COMPACT_ATOMS: atom_id res chain seq x y z
N SER A 1 11.36 18.22 11.81
CA SER A 1 10.81 17.85 13.13
C SER A 1 10.15 16.50 13.07
N HIS A 2 10.41 15.63 14.07
CA HIS A 2 9.96 14.23 14.10
C HIS A 2 8.43 14.07 14.00
N HIS A 3 7.66 14.93 14.68
CA HIS A 3 6.19 14.88 14.67
C HIS A 3 5.56 15.10 13.28
N HIS A 4 6.24 15.83 12.39
CA HIS A 4 5.71 16.05 11.04
C HIS A 4 5.73 14.77 10.20
N ILE A 5 6.73 13.90 10.42
CA ILE A 5 6.83 12.62 9.72
C ILE A 5 5.72 11.70 10.20
N GLU A 6 5.51 11.61 11.52
CA GLU A 6 4.44 10.79 12.11
C GLU A 6 3.05 11.24 11.64
N MET A 7 2.79 12.55 11.65
CA MET A 7 1.51 13.09 11.20
C MET A 7 1.28 12.83 9.70
N ALA A 8 2.30 13.00 8.86
CA ALA A 8 2.20 12.72 7.42
C ALA A 8 1.94 11.23 7.14
N CYS A 9 2.65 10.33 7.82
CA CYS A 9 2.44 8.89 7.71
C CYS A 9 1.01 8.50 8.14
N ASN A 10 0.50 9.03 9.27
CA ASN A 10 -0.86 8.76 9.73
C ASN A 10 -1.94 9.21 8.72
N ILE A 11 -1.73 10.34 8.04
CA ILE A 11 -2.63 10.81 6.98
C ILE A 11 -2.61 9.82 5.80
N LEU A 12 -1.43 9.39 5.37
CA LEU A 12 -1.27 8.43 4.27
C LEU A 12 -1.88 7.05 4.58
N GLU A 13 -1.77 6.58 5.83
CA GLU A 13 -2.41 5.34 6.29
C GLU A 13 -3.94 5.42 6.26
N THR A 14 -4.52 6.58 6.58
CA THR A 14 -5.97 6.75 6.66
C THR A 14 -6.61 7.00 5.28
N CYS A 15 -6.09 7.97 4.52
CA CYS A 15 -6.71 8.43 3.28
C CYS A 15 -5.78 8.40 2.05
N GLY A 16 -4.52 8.01 2.21
CA GLY A 16 -3.52 8.05 1.13
C GLY A 16 -3.92 7.21 -0.10
N ARG A 17 -4.50 6.00 0.09
CA ARG A 17 -4.99 5.18 -1.03
C ARG A 17 -6.11 5.86 -1.82
N TYR A 18 -7.01 6.58 -1.14
CA TYR A 18 -8.10 7.29 -1.79
C TYR A 18 -7.56 8.46 -2.62
N LEU A 19 -6.66 9.25 -2.03
CA LEU A 19 -6.03 10.40 -2.68
C LEU A 19 -5.15 9.97 -3.86
N TYR A 20 -4.46 8.83 -3.75
CA TYR A 20 -3.64 8.30 -4.83
C TYR A 20 -4.47 7.68 -5.97
N ARG A 21 -5.73 7.30 -5.75
CA ARG A 21 -6.57 6.73 -6.82
C ARG A 21 -7.35 7.76 -7.63
N HIS A 22 -7.59 8.95 -7.07
CA HIS A 22 -8.36 10.01 -7.74
C HIS A 22 -7.47 10.85 -8.63
N ASN A 23 -7.84 11.06 -9.89
CA ASN A 23 -7.00 11.77 -10.88
C ASN A 23 -6.62 13.20 -10.44
N GLU A 24 -7.52 13.92 -9.78
CA GLU A 24 -7.27 15.31 -9.35
C GLU A 24 -6.19 15.40 -8.26
N SER A 25 -6.15 14.45 -7.33
CA SER A 25 -5.23 14.42 -6.19
C SER A 25 -4.05 13.46 -6.37
N HIS A 26 -4.10 12.56 -7.37
CA HIS A 26 -3.07 11.55 -7.63
C HIS A 26 -1.69 12.18 -7.77
N ARG A 27 -1.54 13.17 -8.67
CA ARG A 27 -0.26 13.81 -8.95
C ARG A 27 0.34 14.45 -7.70
N ARG A 28 -0.47 15.16 -6.92
CA ARG A 28 -0.01 15.83 -5.68
C ARG A 28 0.41 14.80 -4.64
N THR A 29 -0.41 13.77 -4.43
CA THR A 29 -0.12 12.69 -3.48
C THR A 29 1.17 11.97 -3.82
N LYS A 30 1.40 11.68 -5.11
CA LYS A 30 2.65 11.08 -5.59
C LYS A 30 3.87 11.94 -5.28
N ILE A 31 3.80 13.25 -5.56
CA ILE A 31 4.91 14.17 -5.26
C ILE A 31 5.25 14.17 -3.76
N TYR A 32 4.25 14.22 -2.88
CA TYR A 32 4.49 14.18 -1.43
C TYR A 32 5.13 12.85 -0.97
N MET A 33 4.70 11.73 -1.54
CA MET A 33 5.28 10.41 -1.28
C MET A 33 6.75 10.35 -1.74
N ASP A 34 7.04 10.85 -2.94
CA ASP A 34 8.40 10.91 -3.49
C ASP A 34 9.31 11.81 -2.65
N ASP A 35 8.82 12.96 -2.18
CA ASP A 35 9.54 13.85 -1.28
C ASP A 35 9.86 13.20 0.07
N MET A 36 8.93 12.42 0.64
CA MET A 36 9.18 11.64 1.86
C MET A 36 10.25 10.55 1.64
N MET A 37 10.22 9.87 0.50
CA MET A 37 11.24 8.88 0.13
C MET A 37 12.60 9.54 -0.14
N ARG A 38 12.61 10.76 -0.67
CA ARG A 38 13.84 11.55 -0.81
C ARG A 38 14.35 11.98 0.56
N LEU A 39 13.48 12.48 1.43
CA LEU A 39 13.82 12.90 2.80
C LEU A 39 14.53 11.78 3.56
N LYS A 40 14.00 10.54 3.52
CA LYS A 40 14.64 9.38 4.17
C LYS A 40 16.00 9.01 3.57
N SER A 41 16.20 9.28 2.28
CA SER A 41 17.43 8.91 1.56
C SER A 41 18.55 9.92 1.75
N VAL A 42 18.22 11.21 1.84
CA VAL A 42 19.20 12.30 1.99
C VAL A 42 19.46 12.67 3.44
N THR A 43 18.54 12.32 4.34
CA THR A 43 18.66 12.59 5.78
C THR A 43 18.85 11.27 6.51
N ALA A 44 19.87 11.18 7.36
CA ALA A 44 20.07 10.02 8.24
C ALA A 44 19.02 10.02 9.37
N LEU A 45 17.80 9.63 9.04
CA LEU A 45 16.71 9.48 10.00
C LEU A 45 16.92 8.21 10.84
N ASP A 46 16.41 8.24 12.07
CA ASP A 46 16.29 7.03 12.89
C ASP A 46 15.50 5.96 12.13
N ILE A 47 15.91 4.71 12.29
CA ILE A 47 15.33 3.55 11.60
C ILE A 47 13.81 3.45 11.78
N ARG A 48 13.29 3.90 12.94
CA ARG A 48 11.86 3.97 13.21
C ARG A 48 11.12 4.82 12.17
N TYR A 49 11.64 5.99 11.82
CA TYR A 49 11.01 6.92 10.88
C TYR A 49 11.19 6.45 9.43
N THR A 50 12.35 5.88 9.10
CA THR A 50 12.60 5.28 7.79
C THR A 50 11.59 4.17 7.49
N ASN A 51 11.39 3.25 8.44
CA ASN A 51 10.41 2.18 8.30
C ASN A 51 8.98 2.70 8.20
N MET A 52 8.63 3.75 8.96
CA MET A 52 7.29 4.36 8.91
C MET A 52 6.99 4.97 7.55
N ILE A 53 7.97 5.65 6.93
CA ILE A 53 7.84 6.21 5.58
C ILE A 53 7.65 5.10 4.55
N GLU A 54 8.47 4.04 4.61
CA GLU A 54 8.38 2.91 3.68
C GLU A 54 7.04 2.17 3.79
N ASN A 55 6.59 1.88 5.01
CA ASN A 55 5.31 1.22 5.25
C ASN A 55 4.15 2.05 4.71
N ALA A 56 4.11 3.35 4.97
CA ALA A 56 3.09 4.24 4.43
C ALA A 56 3.14 4.30 2.89
N TYR A 57 4.34 4.35 2.31
CA TYR A 57 4.52 4.38 0.86
C TYR A 57 3.96 3.14 0.17
N TYR A 58 4.37 1.95 0.64
CA TYR A 58 3.93 0.68 0.08
C TYR A 58 2.48 0.33 0.46
N PHE A 59 1.96 0.92 1.53
CA PHE A 59 0.54 0.86 1.81
C PHE A 59 -0.26 1.61 0.73
N VAL A 60 0.11 2.83 0.39
CA VAL A 60 -0.64 3.63 -0.59
C VAL A 60 -0.48 3.08 -2.01
N ASN A 61 0.76 2.77 -2.40
CA ASN A 61 1.11 2.25 -3.71
C ASN A 61 1.71 0.84 -3.56
N PRO A 62 0.86 -0.19 -3.35
CA PRO A 62 1.36 -1.56 -3.27
C PRO A 62 2.02 -1.92 -4.61
N PRO A 63 3.15 -2.66 -4.59
CA PRO A 63 3.73 -3.20 -5.81
C PRO A 63 2.69 -4.04 -6.55
N GLU A 64 2.84 -4.23 -7.86
CA GLU A 64 2.00 -5.16 -8.60
C GLU A 64 2.14 -6.55 -7.95
N SER A 65 1.19 -6.88 -7.07
CA SER A 65 1.01 -8.24 -6.61
C SER A 65 0.73 -9.00 -7.90
N THR A 66 1.56 -9.99 -8.23
CA THR A 66 1.26 -10.93 -9.29
C THR A 66 -0.18 -11.35 -9.07
N THR A 67 -1.08 -10.88 -9.94
CA THR A 67 -2.46 -11.29 -9.87
C THR A 67 -2.38 -12.79 -10.01
N VAL A 68 -2.60 -13.53 -8.91
CA VAL A 68 -2.62 -14.98 -8.98
C VAL A 68 -3.68 -15.26 -10.02
N ILE A 69 -3.25 -15.64 -11.22
CA ILE A 69 -4.15 -15.88 -12.34
C ILE A 69 -5.05 -16.99 -11.82
N LYS A 70 -6.25 -16.62 -11.38
CA LYS A 70 -7.27 -17.58 -11.01
C LYS A 70 -7.58 -18.26 -12.33
N LYS A 71 -6.99 -19.44 -12.55
CA LYS A 71 -7.28 -20.27 -13.71
C LYS A 71 -8.80 -20.29 -13.84
N LYS A 72 -9.33 -19.85 -14.98
CA LYS A 72 -10.76 -19.83 -15.24
C LYS A 72 -11.23 -21.29 -15.22
N ARG A 73 -11.78 -21.74 -14.09
CA ARG A 73 -12.19 -23.13 -13.89
C ARG A 73 -13.69 -23.24 -14.15
N PRO A 74 -14.17 -24.39 -14.67
CA PRO A 74 -15.59 -24.64 -14.77
C PRO A 74 -16.27 -24.63 -13.39
N PRO A 75 -17.52 -24.15 -13.29
CA PRO A 75 -18.26 -23.98 -12.03
C PRO A 75 -18.37 -25.27 -11.21
N LEU A 76 -18.42 -26.43 -11.87
CA LEU A 76 -18.46 -27.75 -11.21
C LEU A 76 -17.23 -28.01 -10.32
N HIS A 77 -16.05 -27.59 -10.75
CA HIS A 77 -14.80 -27.84 -10.03
C HIS A 77 -14.62 -26.87 -8.84
N GLU A 78 -15.17 -25.66 -8.92
CA GLU A 78 -15.23 -24.73 -7.78
C GLU A 78 -16.19 -25.22 -6.70
N PHE A 79 -17.32 -25.80 -7.10
CA PHE A 79 -18.32 -26.36 -6.19
C PHE A 79 -17.76 -27.52 -5.34
N ILE A 80 -17.08 -28.48 -5.98
CA ILE A 80 -16.48 -29.64 -5.29
C ILE A 80 -15.44 -29.19 -4.24
N ARG A 81 -14.63 -28.18 -4.56
CA ARG A 81 -13.62 -27.67 -3.64
C ARG A 81 -14.22 -26.92 -2.45
N LYS A 82 -15.26 -26.12 -2.68
CA LYS A 82 -15.97 -25.43 -1.59
C LYS A 82 -16.56 -26.44 -0.60
N ILE A 83 -17.17 -27.53 -1.07
CA ILE A 83 -17.73 -28.57 -0.21
C ILE A 83 -16.65 -29.31 0.61
N ASN A 84 -15.51 -29.64 -0.02
CA ASN A 84 -14.42 -30.31 0.68
C ASN A 84 -13.73 -29.40 1.72
N ILE A 85 -13.63 -28.10 1.46
CA ILE A 85 -13.07 -27.13 2.39
C ILE A 85 -14.05 -26.82 3.55
N SER A 86 -15.37 -26.85 3.32
CA SER A 86 -16.37 -26.57 4.37
C SER A 86 -16.67 -27.77 5.29
N ARG A 87 -16.14 -28.96 4.98
CA ARG A 87 -16.36 -30.21 5.72
C ARG A 87 -15.14 -30.65 6.55
N ILE A 88 -14.07 -29.86 6.55
CA ILE A 88 -12.90 -29.99 7.44
C ILE A 88 -13.01 -28.89 8.48
#